data_AF-A0A819JTD2-F1
#
_entry.id   AF-A0A819JTD2-F1
#
_cell.length_a   1.000
_cell.length_b   1.000
_cell.length_c   1.000
_cell.angle_alpha   90.00
_cell.angle_beta   90.00
_cell.angle_gamma   90.00
#
_symmetry.space_group_name_H-M   'P 1'
#
loop_
_entity.id
_entity.type
_entity.pdbx_description
1 polymer ?
#
loop_
_entity_poly.entity_id
_entity_poly.type
_entity_poly.pdbx_seq_one_letter_code
_entity_poly.pdbx_strand_id
1 'polypeptide(L)'
;MISTTNEAFSPNEGNNRGILLFVYVRSTHVPECTLISRASVPTGFMDLAGNKGGVGIRFRFYETDICFVNSHFASGDGQTNRRNDDYQKIESGMAFTDGPTYSFKDYIWYTPTTAGSTAPNPATSNQRWKISDHDIIFWCGDMNYRISQPNEQ
;
A
#
# COMPACT_ATOMS: atom_id res chain seq x y z
N MET A 1 -11.08 5.83 -9.43
CA MET A 1 -10.47 4.61 -8.87
C MET A 1 -9.02 4.98 -8.57
N ILE A 2 -8.56 4.80 -7.34
CA ILE A 2 -7.14 4.89 -7.01
C ILE A 2 -6.65 3.46 -6.81
N SER A 3 -5.53 3.10 -7.43
CA SER A 3 -4.95 1.76 -7.31
C SER A 3 -3.47 1.83 -6.96
N THR A 4 -2.99 0.82 -6.23
CA THR A 4 -1.58 0.63 -5.94
C THR A 4 -1.27 -0.86 -5.81
N THR A 5 -0.01 -1.21 -6.07
CA THR A 5 0.55 -2.56 -5.99
C THR A 5 1.90 -2.51 -5.30
N ASN A 6 2.37 -3.65 -4.78
CA ASN A 6 3.72 -3.74 -4.23
C ASN A 6 4.81 -3.81 -5.31
N GLU A 7 4.43 -3.72 -6.59
CA GLU A 7 5.33 -3.56 -7.74
C GLU A 7 5.01 -2.28 -8.52
N ALA A 8 6.05 -1.55 -8.93
CA ALA A 8 5.97 -0.66 -10.07
C ALA A 8 5.67 -1.50 -11.32
N PHE A 9 4.82 -1.00 -12.22
CA PHE A 9 4.42 -1.67 -13.46
C PHE A 9 5.62 -1.76 -14.43
N SER A 10 6.62 -2.62 -14.14
CA SER A 10 7.73 -2.94 -15.03
C SER A 10 7.54 -4.36 -15.58
N PRO A 11 7.10 -4.53 -16.83
CA PRO A 11 6.81 -5.83 -17.43
C PRO A 11 8.04 -6.68 -17.74
N ASN A 12 9.26 -6.20 -17.44
CA ASN A 12 10.50 -6.84 -17.89
C ASN A 12 11.42 -7.36 -16.76
N GLU A 13 11.03 -7.27 -15.49
CA GLU A 13 11.80 -7.89 -14.40
C GLU A 13 10.96 -8.99 -13.75
N GLY A 14 11.46 -10.22 -13.80
CA GLY A 14 10.84 -11.36 -13.13
C GLY A 14 10.91 -11.15 -11.61
N ASN A 15 9.85 -10.59 -11.04
CA ASN A 15 9.68 -10.46 -9.60
C ASN A 15 8.27 -10.85 -9.17
N ASN A 16 8.17 -11.35 -7.94
CA ASN A 16 6.99 -12.00 -7.40
C ASN A 16 5.91 -10.99 -7.01
N ARG A 17 4.77 -11.09 -7.70
CA ARG A 17 3.53 -10.31 -7.58
C ARG A 17 2.66 -10.79 -6.41
N GLY A 18 1.76 -9.95 -5.87
CA GLY A 18 0.64 -10.50 -5.09
C GLY A 18 -0.19 -9.60 -4.20
N ILE A 19 0.12 -8.32 -4.04
CA ILE A 19 -0.67 -7.42 -3.16
C ILE A 19 -1.21 -6.26 -3.98
N LEU A 20 -2.54 -6.14 -4.00
CA LEU A 20 -3.28 -5.15 -4.79
C LEU A 20 -4.29 -4.44 -3.90
N LEU A 21 -4.36 -3.13 -4.01
CA LEU A 21 -5.32 -2.31 -3.29
C LEU A 21 -6.01 -1.34 -4.25
N PHE A 22 -7.34 -1.35 -4.23
CA PHE A 22 -8.18 -0.39 -4.94
C PHE A 22 -9.02 0.40 -3.96
N VAL A 23 -9.09 1.72 -4.16
CA VAL A 23 -10.04 2.61 -3.48
C VAL A 23 -10.97 3.21 -4.53
N TYR A 24 -12.27 3.00 -4.32
CA TYR A 24 -13.33 3.56 -5.15
C TYR A 24 -14.04 4.67 -4.40
N VAL A 25 -14.21 5.80 -5.08
CA VAL A 25 -14.94 6.96 -4.55
C VAL A 25 -16.09 7.25 -5.49
N ARG A 26 -17.27 7.49 -4.93
CA ARG A 26 -18.44 7.91 -5.72
C ARG A 26 -18.12 9.21 -6.45
N SER A 27 -18.50 9.31 -7.72
CA SER A 27 -18.17 10.46 -8.59
C SER A 27 -18.52 11.83 -7.99
N THR A 28 -19.59 11.92 -7.20
CA THR A 28 -20.02 13.15 -6.52
C THR A 28 -19.04 13.64 -5.46
N HIS A 29 -18.18 12.78 -4.91
CA HIS A 29 -17.22 13.13 -3.86
C HIS A 29 -15.76 13.17 -4.35
N VAL A 30 -15.53 12.90 -5.63
CA VAL A 30 -14.21 12.97 -6.27
C VAL A 30 -13.50 14.33 -6.08
N PRO A 31 -14.19 15.48 -6.14
CA PRO A 31 -13.56 16.79 -5.90
C PRO A 31 -13.00 16.96 -4.48
N GLU A 32 -13.53 16.21 -3.51
CA GLU A 32 -13.21 16.31 -2.09
C GLU A 32 -12.05 15.41 -1.68
N CYS A 33 -11.53 14.61 -2.61
CA CYS A 33 -10.36 13.78 -2.43
C CYS A 33 -9.10 14.53 -2.86
N THR A 34 -8.26 14.91 -1.91
CA THR A 34 -7.02 15.66 -2.14
C THR A 34 -5.82 14.93 -1.53
N LEU A 35 -4.60 15.41 -1.82
CA LEU A 35 -3.35 14.90 -1.22
C LEU A 35 -3.19 13.37 -1.35
N ILE A 36 -3.59 12.83 -2.50
CA ILE A 36 -3.57 11.39 -2.76
C ILE A 36 -2.12 10.93 -2.91
N SER A 37 -1.73 9.91 -2.13
CA SER A 37 -0.39 9.33 -2.17
C SER A 37 -0.44 7.82 -1.99
N ARG A 38 0.59 7.14 -2.49
CA ARG A 38 0.69 5.68 -2.46
C ARG A 38 2.10 5.28 -2.02
N ALA A 39 2.20 4.18 -1.30
CA ALA A 39 3.47 3.64 -0.83
C ALA A 39 3.43 2.11 -0.80
N SER A 40 4.61 1.49 -0.77
CA SER A 40 4.75 0.05 -0.57
C SER A 40 5.98 -0.24 0.29
N VAL A 41 5.92 -1.34 1.03
CA VAL A 41 7.03 -1.85 1.86
C VAL A 41 7.16 -3.35 1.63
N PRO A 42 8.27 -3.83 1.04
CA PRO A 42 8.52 -5.26 0.93
C PRO A 42 8.96 -5.85 2.29
N THR A 43 8.55 -7.09 2.57
CA THR A 43 8.96 -7.83 3.79
C THR A 43 9.45 -9.26 3.50
N GLY A 44 9.64 -9.60 2.22
CA GLY A 44 10.09 -10.92 1.78
C GLY A 44 11.50 -11.32 2.26
N PHE A 45 11.89 -12.56 1.97
CA PHE A 45 13.24 -13.07 2.28
C PHE A 45 14.30 -12.18 1.63
N MET A 46 15.23 -11.65 2.46
CA MET A 46 16.25 -10.66 2.08
C MET A 46 15.70 -9.41 1.37
N ASP A 47 14.43 -9.08 1.55
CA ASP A 47 13.73 -8.03 0.77
C ASP A 47 13.72 -8.25 -0.75
N LEU A 48 14.12 -9.45 -1.19
CA LEU A 48 14.29 -9.84 -2.60
C LEU A 48 13.14 -10.75 -3.08
N ALA A 49 12.47 -11.49 -2.18
CA ALA A 49 11.33 -12.35 -2.54
C ALA A 49 10.00 -11.57 -2.49
N GLY A 50 9.56 -11.03 -3.64
CA GLY A 50 8.54 -9.96 -3.76
C GLY A 50 7.07 -10.22 -3.33
N ASN A 51 6.67 -11.42 -2.87
CA ASN A 51 5.24 -11.67 -2.60
C ASN A 51 4.75 -11.36 -1.17
N LYS A 52 5.59 -10.78 -0.31
CA LYS A 52 5.25 -10.40 1.08
C LYS A 52 5.55 -8.93 1.34
N GLY A 53 4.66 -8.27 2.06
CA GLY A 53 4.79 -6.84 2.36
C GLY A 53 3.47 -6.16 2.59
N GLY A 54 3.48 -4.84 2.43
CA GLY A 54 2.30 -3.99 2.54
C GLY A 54 2.25 -2.95 1.42
N VAL A 55 1.06 -2.63 0.94
CA VAL A 55 0.77 -1.51 0.05
C VAL A 55 -0.19 -0.56 0.74
N GLY A 56 0.00 0.73 0.53
CA GLY A 56 -0.83 1.77 1.13
C GLY A 56 -1.34 2.78 0.12
N ILE A 57 -2.58 3.23 0.29
CA ILE A 57 -3.13 4.44 -0.33
C ILE A 57 -3.58 5.36 0.78
N ARG A 58 -3.21 6.63 0.68
CA ARG A 58 -3.74 7.67 1.54
C ARG A 58 -4.30 8.83 0.74
N PHE A 59 -5.27 9.51 1.30
CA PHE A 59 -5.82 10.76 0.77
C PHE A 59 -6.53 11.52 1.88
N ARG A 60 -6.68 12.82 1.68
CA ARG A 60 -7.58 13.64 2.48
C ARG A 60 -8.95 13.62 1.84
N PHE A 61 -9.98 13.35 2.64
CA PHE A 61 -11.38 13.37 2.24
C PHE A 61 -12.11 14.46 3.02
N TYR A 62 -12.51 15.54 2.35
CA TYR A 62 -12.87 16.79 3.02
C TYR A 62 -11.71 17.24 3.94
N GLU A 63 -11.87 17.14 5.26
CA GLU A 63 -10.85 17.49 6.27
C GLU A 63 -10.41 16.27 7.09
N THR A 64 -10.67 15.06 6.62
CA THR A 64 -10.28 13.81 7.28
C THR A 64 -9.19 13.12 6.50
N ASP A 65 -8.06 12.86 7.14
CA ASP A 65 -6.94 12.13 6.57
C ASP A 65 -7.17 10.62 6.73
N ILE A 66 -7.30 9.90 5.60
CA ILE A 66 -7.63 8.46 5.58
C ILE A 66 -6.48 7.68 4.97
N CYS A 67 -6.08 6.58 5.61
CA CYS A 67 -5.11 5.62 5.12
C CYS A 67 -5.71 4.22 5.00
N PHE A 68 -5.45 3.57 3.86
CA PHE A 68 -5.77 2.16 3.62
C PHE A 68 -4.45 1.41 3.43
N VAL A 69 -4.26 0.33 4.18
CA VAL A 69 -3.11 -0.58 4.07
C VAL A 69 -3.64 -1.98 3.76
N ASN A 70 -3.11 -2.60 2.69
CA ASN A 70 -3.31 -4.02 2.42
C ASN A 70 -1.98 -4.75 2.54
N SER A 71 -1.93 -5.84 3.30
CA SER A 71 -0.70 -6.58 3.57
C SER A 71 -0.82 -8.08 3.34
N HIS A 72 0.30 -8.72 3.05
CA HIS A 72 0.45 -10.17 2.97
C HIS A 72 1.68 -10.56 3.80
N PHE A 73 1.45 -11.07 5.01
CA PHE A 73 2.52 -11.43 5.95
C PHE A 73 3.03 -12.86 5.73
N ALA A 74 4.17 -13.20 6.34
CA ALA A 74 4.79 -14.51 6.28
C ALA A 74 3.80 -15.66 6.59
N SER A 75 3.77 -16.63 5.68
CA SER A 75 2.98 -17.85 5.80
C SER A 75 3.73 -18.94 6.57
N GLY A 76 3.03 -20.00 6.96
CA GLY A 76 3.59 -21.13 7.68
C GLY A 76 3.27 -21.11 9.19
N ASP A 77 3.21 -22.29 9.76
CA ASP A 77 2.95 -22.48 11.18
C ASP A 77 4.19 -22.11 12.01
N GLY A 78 3.97 -21.63 13.25
CA GLY A 78 5.06 -21.16 14.11
C GLY A 78 5.68 -19.80 13.70
N GLN A 79 5.28 -19.19 12.58
CA GLN A 79 5.84 -17.92 12.09
C GLN A 79 5.23 -16.65 12.71
N THR A 80 4.70 -16.73 13.94
CA THR A 80 4.02 -15.60 14.61
C THR A 80 4.95 -14.41 14.81
N ASN A 81 6.18 -14.64 15.28
CA ASN A 81 7.17 -13.58 15.45
C ASN A 81 7.50 -12.91 14.11
N ARG A 82 7.67 -13.71 13.05
CA ARG A 82 7.94 -13.16 11.72
C ARG A 82 6.79 -12.29 11.19
N ARG A 83 5.54 -12.67 11.44
CA ARG A 83 4.37 -11.85 11.09
C ARG A 83 4.33 -10.53 11.88
N ASN A 84 4.70 -10.57 13.15
CA ASN A 84 4.84 -9.35 13.96
C ASN A 84 5.95 -8.44 13.42
N ASP A 85 7.09 -9.02 13.02
CA ASP A 85 8.19 -8.28 12.38
C ASP A 85 7.75 -7.66 11.04
N ASP A 86 7.01 -8.40 10.22
CA ASP A 86 6.43 -7.90 8.97
C ASP A 86 5.52 -6.69 9.24
N TYR A 87 4.63 -6.77 10.25
CA TYR A 87 3.80 -5.65 10.68
C TYR A 87 4.63 -4.43 11.08
N GLN A 88 5.62 -4.61 11.98
CA GLN A 88 6.46 -3.51 12.46
C GLN A 88 7.26 -2.87 11.32
N LYS A 89 7.75 -3.68 10.39
CA LYS A 89 8.47 -3.19 9.20
C LYS A 89 7.56 -2.36 8.28
N ILE A 90 6.32 -2.80 8.08
CA ILE A 90 5.33 -2.06 7.26
C ILE A 90 4.92 -0.78 7.96
N GLU A 91 4.61 -0.82 9.25
CA GLU A 91 4.18 0.33 10.05
C GLU A 91 5.24 1.44 10.03
N SER A 92 6.48 1.09 10.38
CA SER A 92 7.58 2.06 10.49
C SER A 92 8.13 2.51 9.13
N GLY A 93 8.17 1.59 8.17
CA GLY A 93 8.78 1.77 6.86
C GLY A 93 7.88 2.46 5.84
N MET A 94 6.55 2.37 5.99
CA MET A 94 5.63 2.98 5.04
C MET A 94 5.62 4.50 5.22
N ALA A 95 6.01 5.21 4.17
CA ALA A 95 6.04 6.66 4.15
C ALA A 95 5.38 7.15 2.86
N PHE A 96 4.45 8.08 3.01
CA PHE A 96 3.78 8.75 1.91
C PHE A 96 4.38 10.14 1.76
N THR A 97 4.73 10.55 0.55
CA THR A 97 5.02 11.96 0.26
C THR A 97 3.72 12.69 0.00
N ASP A 98 3.71 14.01 0.17
CA ASP A 98 2.61 14.81 -0.37
C ASP A 98 2.53 14.52 -1.87
N GLY A 99 1.44 13.90 -2.31
CA GLY A 99 1.12 13.91 -3.72
C GLY A 99 1.01 15.38 -4.16
N PRO A 100 1.31 15.72 -5.42
CA PRO A 100 1.03 17.08 -5.88
C PRO A 100 -0.46 17.34 -5.67
N THR A 101 -0.85 18.61 -5.54
CA THR A 101 -2.23 19.07 -5.41
C THR A 101 -3.03 18.79 -6.69
N TYR A 102 -3.06 17.54 -7.12
CA TYR A 102 -3.78 17.08 -8.29
C TYR A 102 -5.20 16.73 -7.87
N SER A 103 -6.13 17.03 -8.77
CA SER A 103 -7.49 16.57 -8.60
C SER A 103 -7.52 15.08 -8.90
N PHE A 104 -8.45 14.36 -8.29
CA PHE A 104 -8.68 12.94 -8.54
C PHE A 104 -8.90 12.59 -10.03
N LYS A 105 -9.19 13.59 -10.91
CA LYS A 105 -9.23 13.41 -12.37
C LYS A 105 -7.89 12.99 -12.98
N ASP A 106 -6.78 13.41 -12.40
CA ASP A 106 -5.43 13.06 -12.87
C ASP A 106 -5.09 11.58 -12.58
N TYR A 107 -5.81 10.98 -11.62
CA TYR A 107 -5.71 9.55 -11.28
C TYR A 107 -6.72 8.65 -12.02
N ILE A 108 -7.82 9.19 -12.56
CA ILE A 108 -8.86 8.41 -13.26
C ILE A 108 -8.41 7.88 -14.63
N TRP A 109 -7.44 8.54 -15.29
CA TRP A 109 -7.00 8.22 -16.66
C TRP A 109 -5.57 7.69 -16.78
N TYR A 110 -4.95 7.31 -15.67
CA TYR A 110 -3.63 6.67 -15.72
C TYR A 110 -3.76 5.21 -16.15
N THR A 111 -4.01 4.98 -17.45
CA THR A 111 -3.79 3.69 -18.10
C THR A 111 -2.27 3.48 -18.21
N PRO A 112 -1.69 2.44 -17.60
CA PRO A 112 -0.27 2.12 -17.79
C PRO A 112 -0.10 1.50 -19.19
N THR A 113 -0.14 2.32 -20.24
CA THR A 113 0.10 1.84 -21.62
C THR A 113 1.58 1.79 -22.00
N THR A 114 2.49 2.21 -21.11
CA THR A 114 3.92 2.06 -21.37
C THR A 114 4.64 1.72 -20.08
N ALA A 115 5.30 0.57 -20.11
CA ALA A 115 6.23 -0.06 -19.17
C ALA A 115 7.33 0.81 -18.50
N GLY A 116 7.22 2.14 -18.56
CA GLY A 116 8.27 3.06 -18.15
C GLY A 116 7.81 4.50 -17.88
N SER A 117 6.51 4.81 -17.90
CA SER A 117 6.07 6.06 -17.28
C SER A 117 6.02 5.83 -15.78
N THR A 118 6.99 6.34 -15.04
CA THR A 118 6.84 6.54 -13.60
C THR A 118 5.69 7.53 -13.41
N ALA A 119 4.70 7.19 -12.59
CA ALA A 119 3.82 8.23 -12.05
C ALA A 119 4.74 9.33 -11.47
N PRO A 120 4.44 10.63 -11.67
CA PRO A 120 5.32 11.70 -11.22
C PRO A 120 5.69 11.45 -9.76
N ASN A 121 6.97 11.17 -9.52
CA ASN A 121 7.49 10.96 -8.19
C ASN A 121 7.44 12.32 -7.50
N PRO A 122 6.57 12.55 -6.49
CA PRO A 122 6.46 13.83 -5.84
C PRO A 122 7.62 13.94 -4.85
N ALA A 123 8.81 14.14 -5.37
CA ALA A 123 10.01 14.39 -4.60
C ALA A 123 10.26 15.91 -4.58
N THR A 124 9.39 16.66 -3.91
CA THR A 124 9.65 18.08 -3.59
C THR A 124 9.16 18.52 -2.21
N SER A 125 8.34 17.74 -1.49
CA SER A 125 8.03 18.04 -0.09
C SER A 125 8.92 17.22 0.86
N ASN A 126 9.45 17.89 1.88
CA ASN A 126 10.17 17.22 2.98
C ASN A 126 9.22 16.50 3.95
N GLN A 127 7.90 16.67 3.78
CA GLN A 127 6.91 16.07 4.65
C GLN A 127 6.64 14.64 4.20
N ARG A 128 6.95 13.69 5.08
CA ARG A 128 6.64 12.28 4.91
C ARG A 128 5.59 11.90 5.94
N TRP A 129 4.39 11.57 5.47
CA TRP A 129 3.33 11.06 6.32
C TRP A 129 3.61 9.59 6.63
N LYS A 130 3.49 9.23 7.90
CA LYS A 130 3.44 7.85 8.39
C LYS A 130 2.01 7.34 8.37
N ILE A 131 1.85 6.02 8.49
CA ILE A 131 0.51 5.41 8.64
C ILE A 131 -0.20 6.03 9.84
N SER A 132 0.50 6.18 10.96
CA SER A 132 0.01 6.72 12.23
C SER A 132 -0.36 8.21 12.22
N ASP A 133 -0.02 8.96 11.17
CA ASP A 133 -0.37 10.39 11.04
C ASP A 133 -1.81 10.63 10.53
N HIS A 134 -2.58 9.57 10.27
CA HIS A 134 -3.93 9.67 9.69
C HIS A 134 -5.03 9.55 10.74
N ASP A 135 -6.12 10.30 10.57
CA ASP A 135 -7.28 10.25 11.47
C ASP A 135 -7.97 8.88 11.46
N ILE A 136 -8.05 8.25 10.28
CA ILE A 136 -8.68 6.94 10.08
C ILE A 136 -7.73 6.02 9.32
N ILE A 137 -7.46 4.85 9.91
CA ILE A 137 -6.59 3.82 9.32
C ILE A 137 -7.39 2.54 9.15
N PHE A 138 -7.44 2.04 7.93
CA PHE A 138 -7.94 0.70 7.61
C PHE A 138 -6.75 -0.18 7.27
N TRP A 139 -6.52 -1.23 8.06
CA TRP A 139 -5.50 -2.23 7.78
C TRP A 139 -6.15 -3.58 7.48
N CYS A 140 -5.90 -4.14 6.31
CA CYS A 140 -6.47 -5.39 5.86
C CYS A 140 -5.45 -6.26 5.11
N GLY A 141 -5.91 -7.42 4.61
CA GLY A 141 -5.14 -8.34 3.80
C GLY A 141 -4.95 -9.72 4.46
N ASP A 142 -4.05 -10.52 3.90
CA ASP A 142 -3.71 -11.85 4.42
C ASP A 142 -2.60 -11.74 5.47
N MET A 143 -3.00 -11.54 6.73
CA MET A 143 -2.08 -11.48 7.86
C MET A 143 -1.48 -12.85 8.22
N ASN A 144 -1.99 -13.96 7.65
CA ASN A 144 -1.49 -15.31 7.82
C ASN A 144 -1.35 -15.85 9.26
N TYR A 145 -1.91 -15.20 10.29
CA TYR A 145 -1.95 -15.76 11.64
C TYR A 145 -2.78 -17.06 11.68
N ARG A 146 -2.33 -18.01 12.50
CA ARG A 146 -2.90 -19.36 12.58
C ARG A 146 -3.47 -19.58 13.97
N ILE A 147 -4.55 -20.34 14.03
CA ILE A 147 -5.09 -20.83 15.30
C ILE A 147 -4.13 -21.92 15.79
N SER A 148 -3.57 -21.74 16.99
CA SER A 148 -2.71 -22.74 17.61
C SER A 148 -3.56 -23.85 18.23
N GLN A 149 -3.97 -24.80 17.40
CA GLN A 149 -4.65 -26.02 17.83
C GLN A 149 -3.91 -27.25 17.30
N PRO A 150 -3.90 -28.37 18.07
CA PRO A 150 -3.44 -29.65 17.54
C PRO A 150 -4.28 -30.03 16.33
N ASN A 151 -3.68 -30.61 15.30
CA ASN A 151 -4.47 -31.25 14.25
C ASN A 151 -5.24 -32.41 14.91
N GLU A 152 -6.57 -32.43 14.74
CA GLU A 152 -7.34 -33.63 15.04
C GLU A 152 -6.81 -34.75 14.13
N GLN A 153 -6.23 -35.79 14.74
CA GLN A 153 -5.65 -36.95 14.05
C GLN A 153 -6.74 -37.89 13.55
#